data_AF-J9FUG5-F1
#
_entry.id   AF-J9FUG5-F1
#
_cell.length_a   1.000
_cell.length_b   1.000
_cell.length_c   1.000
_cell.angle_alpha   90.00
_cell.angle_beta   90.00
_cell.angle_gamma   90.00
#
_symmetry.space_group_name_H-M   'P 1'
#
loop_
_entity.id
_entity.type
_entity.pdbx_description
1 polymer ?
#
loop_
_entity_poly.entity_id
_entity_poly.type
_entity_poly.pdbx_seq_one_letter_code
_entity_poly.pdbx_strand_id
1 'polypeptide(L)'
;LDKGFAKNEPVDVVVRPEDVDIVPASEAALFGDVTSVTFLGVHYEIIVDIAGFKWMIQTTDFVAEGAHIGLHLDPDAIHIMKKSKYSGTFGDYSSFSDEIDELTDAGGDIEE
;
A
#
# COMPACT_ATOMS: atom_id res chain seq x y z
N LEU A 1 -8.60 -9.28 -16.19
CA LEU A 1 -8.03 -9.81 -17.46
C LEU A 1 -7.25 -8.68 -18.06
N ASP A 2 -5.95 -8.72 -17.82
CA ASP A 2 -5.10 -7.54 -17.95
C ASP A 2 -4.48 -7.55 -19.35
N LYS A 3 -5.35 -7.32 -20.34
CA LYS A 3 -5.05 -7.43 -21.77
C LYS A 3 -5.43 -6.14 -22.51
N GLY A 4 -4.77 -5.87 -23.63
CA GLY A 4 -5.05 -4.70 -24.48
C GLY A 4 -4.16 -3.48 -24.22
N PHE A 5 -2.95 -3.72 -23.69
CA PHE A 5 -1.89 -2.72 -23.52
C PHE A 5 -0.88 -2.82 -24.67
N ALA A 6 -0.40 -1.67 -25.15
CA ALA A 6 0.71 -1.59 -26.07
C ALA A 6 2.04 -1.92 -25.36
N LYS A 7 3.07 -2.28 -26.14
CA LYS A 7 4.41 -2.53 -25.60
C LYS A 7 4.95 -1.25 -24.94
N ASN A 8 5.37 -1.35 -23.69
CA ASN A 8 5.85 -0.22 -22.87
C ASN A 8 4.81 0.91 -22.67
N GLU A 9 3.51 0.59 -22.75
CA GLU A 9 2.47 1.54 -22.36
C GLU A 9 2.58 1.82 -20.85
N PRO A 10 2.59 3.10 -20.41
CA PRO A 10 2.54 3.40 -18.99
C PRO A 10 1.20 2.95 -18.42
N VAL A 11 1.26 2.24 -17.30
CA VAL A 11 0.08 1.68 -16.62
C VAL A 11 0.08 2.09 -15.15
N ASP A 12 -1.08 1.93 -14.51
CA ASP A 12 -1.20 1.97 -13.07
C ASP A 12 -1.34 0.54 -12.54
N VAL A 13 -0.68 0.27 -11.43
CA VAL A 13 -0.71 -1.04 -10.77
C VAL A 13 -1.48 -0.88 -9.48
N VAL A 14 -2.52 -1.68 -9.30
CA VAL A 14 -3.36 -1.68 -8.10
C VAL A 14 -3.18 -3.00 -7.40
N VAL A 15 -2.80 -2.93 -6.13
CA VAL A 15 -2.69 -4.04 -5.20
C VAL A 15 -3.54 -3.68 -4.00
N ARG A 16 -4.32 -4.64 -3.49
CA ARG A 16 -5.16 -4.40 -2.31
C ARG A 16 -4.41 -4.80 -1.04
N PRO A 17 -4.63 -4.11 0.10
CA PRO A 17 -3.96 -4.43 1.36
C PRO A 17 -4.15 -5.86 1.85
N GLU A 18 -5.30 -6.47 1.57
CA GLU A 18 -5.64 -7.84 1.97
C GLU A 18 -4.96 -8.93 1.13
N ASP A 19 -4.45 -8.58 -0.05
CA ASP A 19 -3.82 -9.52 -0.98
C ASP A 19 -2.27 -9.54 -0.83
N VAL A 20 -1.75 -8.92 0.24
CA VAL A 20 -0.31 -8.84 0.52
C VAL A 20 0.06 -9.78 1.67
N ASP A 21 0.92 -10.75 1.38
CA ASP A 21 1.41 -11.71 2.37
C ASP A 21 2.73 -11.24 2.99
N ILE A 22 2.87 -11.46 4.30
CA ILE A 22 4.11 -11.20 5.03
C ILE A 22 4.94 -12.48 5.08
N VAL A 23 6.18 -12.40 4.59
CA VAL A 23 7.14 -13.51 4.55
C VAL A 23 8.48 -13.08 5.16
N PRO A 24 9.41 -14.01 5.44
CA PRO A 24 10.76 -13.64 5.83
C PRO A 24 11.44 -12.78 4.75
N ALA A 25 12.19 -11.75 5.16
CA ALA A 25 12.87 -10.83 4.22
C ALA A 25 13.83 -11.54 3.24
N SER A 26 14.37 -12.70 3.63
CA SER A 26 15.25 -13.52 2.78
C SER A 26 14.54 -14.18 1.59
N GLU A 27 13.20 -14.24 1.60
CA GLU A 27 12.38 -14.95 0.61
C GLU A 27 11.60 -14.00 -0.30
N ALA A 28 11.68 -12.69 -0.07
CA ALA A 28 10.94 -11.68 -0.81
C ALA A 28 11.83 -10.79 -1.69
N ALA A 29 11.24 -10.29 -2.78
CA ALA A 29 11.86 -9.24 -3.60
C ALA A 29 11.65 -7.84 -3.02
N LEU A 30 10.56 -7.66 -2.26
CA LEU A 30 10.21 -6.43 -1.56
C LEU A 30 10.37 -6.69 -0.06
N PHE A 31 11.17 -5.88 0.62
CA PHE A 31 11.41 -6.02 2.06
C PHE A 31 11.63 -4.65 2.69
N GLY A 32 11.30 -4.53 3.97
CA GLY A 32 11.34 -3.27 4.68
C GLY A 32 11.04 -3.43 6.16
N ASP A 33 10.93 -2.29 6.83
CA ASP A 33 10.76 -2.22 8.27
C ASP A 33 9.32 -1.87 8.62
N VAL A 34 8.77 -2.58 9.60
CA VAL A 34 7.43 -2.28 10.13
C VAL A 34 7.48 -0.98 10.94
N THR A 35 6.74 0.03 10.49
CA THR A 35 6.70 1.35 11.14
C THR A 35 5.54 1.51 12.11
N SER A 36 4.41 0.83 11.88
CA SER A 36 3.24 0.90 12.76
C SER A 36 2.41 -0.38 12.68
N VAL A 37 1.81 -0.77 13.81
CA VAL A 37 0.90 -1.92 13.90
C VAL A 37 -0.36 -1.53 14.67
N THR A 38 -1.51 -1.59 14.01
CA THR A 38 -2.81 -1.25 14.61
C THR A 38 -3.73 -2.45 14.58
N PHE A 39 -4.34 -2.82 15.72
CA PHE A 39 -5.33 -3.89 15.77
C PHE A 39 -6.75 -3.34 15.65
N LEU A 40 -7.48 -3.74 14.61
CA LEU A 40 -8.85 -3.28 14.31
C LEU A 40 -9.94 -4.24 14.81
N GLY A 41 -9.60 -5.16 15.71
CA GLY A 41 -10.54 -6.10 16.35
C GLY A 41 -10.62 -7.47 15.68
N VAL A 42 -10.55 -7.55 14.34
CA VAL A 42 -10.53 -8.83 13.60
C VAL A 42 -9.17 -9.11 12.96
N HIS A 43 -8.51 -8.06 12.47
CA HIS A 43 -7.21 -8.13 11.81
C HIS A 43 -6.32 -6.98 12.29
N TYR A 44 -5.04 -7.08 11.94
CA TYR A 44 -4.05 -6.04 12.06
C TYR A 44 -3.94 -5.27 10.76
N GLU A 45 -3.82 -3.96 10.89
CA GLU A 45 -3.32 -3.07 9.86
C GLU A 45 -1.85 -2.77 10.19
N ILE A 46 -0.96 -3.18 9.29
CA ILE A 46 0.48 -3.06 9.46
C ILE A 46 1.01 -2.14 8.37
N ILE A 47 1.72 -1.09 8.79
CA ILE A 47 2.40 -0.17 7.89
C ILE A 47 3.88 -0.55 7.79
N VAL A 48 4.37 -0.74 6.56
CA VAL A 48 5.73 -1.16 6.27
C VAL A 48 6.38 -0.13 5.35
N ASP A 49 7.54 0.39 5.73
CA ASP A 49 8.33 1.27 4.86
C ASP A 49 9.26 0.42 4.00
N ILE A 50 9.03 0.47 2.68
CA ILE A 50 9.89 -0.16 1.68
C ILE A 50 10.47 0.94 0.80
N ALA A 51 11.74 1.26 1.02
CA ALA A 51 12.49 2.23 0.23
C ALA A 51 11.81 3.62 0.11
N GLY A 52 11.13 4.08 1.18
CA GLY A 52 10.44 5.36 1.24
C GLY A 52 8.98 5.31 0.76
N PHE A 53 8.47 4.13 0.42
CA PHE A 53 7.06 3.91 0.10
C PHE A 53 6.39 3.11 1.23
N LYS A 54 5.30 3.66 1.79
CA LYS A 54 4.56 3.03 2.89
C LYS A 54 3.53 2.03 2.34
N TRP A 55 3.70 0.76 2.67
CA TRP A 55 2.73 -0.29 2.35
C TRP A 55 1.78 -0.49 3.52
N MET A 56 0.49 -0.48 3.25
CA MET A 56 -0.55 -0.88 4.19
C MET A 56 -0.92 -2.34 3.93
N ILE A 57 -0.86 -3.17 4.96
CA ILE A 57 -1.13 -4.61 4.88
C ILE A 57 -2.21 -4.95 5.90
N GLN A 58 -3.21 -5.72 5.47
CA GLN A 58 -4.26 -6.21 6.34
C GLN A 58 -4.12 -7.72 6.53
N THR A 59 -3.75 -8.15 7.74
CA THR A 59 -3.52 -9.57 8.04
C THR A 59 -4.00 -9.92 9.44
N THR A 60 -4.34 -11.18 9.68
CA THR A 60 -4.64 -11.68 11.04
C THR A 60 -3.38 -12.06 11.81
N ASP A 61 -2.23 -12.16 11.13
CA ASP A 61 -0.97 -12.55 11.75
C ASP A 61 -0.26 -11.34 12.36
N PHE A 62 0.14 -11.48 13.62
CA PHE A 62 0.82 -10.41 14.33
C PHE A 62 2.30 -10.33 13.93
N VAL A 63 2.74 -9.12 13.61
CA VAL A 63 4.15 -8.76 13.44
C VAL A 63 4.43 -7.56 14.35
N ALA A 64 5.59 -7.55 15.01
CA ALA A 64 5.97 -6.46 15.89
C ALA A 64 6.49 -5.24 15.12
N GLU A 65 6.25 -4.05 15.65
CA GLU A 65 6.90 -2.81 15.18
C GLU A 65 8.43 -2.94 15.23
N GLY A 66 9.10 -2.40 14.22
CA GLY A 66 10.56 -2.51 14.04
C GLY A 66 11.05 -3.86 13.52
N ALA A 67 10.15 -4.82 13.25
CA ALA A 67 10.53 -6.05 12.57
C ALA A 67 10.90 -5.79 11.10
N HIS A 68 11.92 -6.49 10.62
CA HIS A 68 12.31 -6.48 9.21
C HIS A 68 11.65 -7.65 8.48
N ILE A 69 10.75 -7.35 7.54
CA ILE A 69 9.90 -8.34 6.87
C ILE A 69 9.98 -8.23 5.36
N GLY A 70 9.61 -9.32 4.69
CA GLY A 70 9.41 -9.38 3.24
C GLY A 70 7.94 -9.39 2.88
N LEU A 71 7.61 -8.88 1.68
CA LEU A 71 6.27 -8.94 1.11
C LEU A 71 6.23 -9.92 -0.07
N HIS A 72 5.19 -10.74 -0.09
CA HIS A 72 4.86 -11.61 -1.21
C HIS A 72 3.52 -11.17 -1.82
N LEU A 73 3.47 -11.17 -3.15
CA LEU A 73 2.29 -10.84 -3.93
C LEU A 73 2.07 -11.94 -4.95
N ASP A 74 0.90 -12.56 -4.90
CA ASP A 74 0.50 -13.49 -5.94
C ASP A 74 0.28 -12.73 -7.26
N PRO A 75 0.71 -13.30 -8.40
CA PRO A 75 0.52 -12.64 -9.71
C PRO A 75 -0.94 -12.27 -10.03
N ASP A 76 -1.89 -13.03 -9.49
CA ASP A 76 -3.33 -12.79 -9.68
C ASP A 76 -3.88 -11.63 -8.81
N ALA A 77 -3.16 -11.22 -7.77
CA ALA A 77 -3.49 -10.07 -6.92
C ALA A 77 -3.08 -8.72 -7.54
N ILE A 78 -2.25 -8.75 -8.59
CA ILE A 78 -1.75 -7.55 -9.26
C ILE A 78 -2.72 -7.18 -10.38
N HIS A 79 -3.42 -6.05 -10.21
CA HIS A 79 -4.33 -5.53 -11.21
C HIS A 79 -3.68 -4.42 -12.03
N ILE A 80 -3.55 -4.64 -13.35
CA ILE A 80 -3.00 -3.65 -14.28
C ILE A 80 -4.13 -2.81 -14.88
N MET A 81 -4.04 -1.50 -14.69
CA MET A 81 -5.02 -0.52 -15.14
C MET A 81 -4.39 0.46 -16.14
N LYS A 82 -5.20 0.96 -17.08
CA LYS A 82 -4.75 2.05 -17.97
C LYS A 82 -4.62 3.33 -17.16
N LYS A 83 -3.56 4.11 -17.42
CA LYS A 83 -3.43 5.43 -16.79
C LYS A 83 -4.65 6.29 -17.12
N SER A 84 -5.26 6.83 -16.09
CA SER A 84 -6.34 7.80 -16.21
C SER A 84 -5.83 9.22 -15.98
N LYS A 85 -6.66 10.23 -16.27
CA LYS A 85 -6.39 11.63 -15.90
C LYS A 85 -6.24 11.86 -14.39
N TYR A 86 -6.65 10.88 -13.58
CA TYR A 86 -6.58 10.92 -12.11
C TYR A 86 -5.43 10.08 -11.54
N SER A 87 -4.65 9.42 -12.41
CA SER A 87 -3.44 8.68 -12.04
C SER A 87 -2.47 9.62 -11.30
N GLY A 88 -2.23 9.37 -10.01
CA GLY A 88 -1.39 10.21 -9.15
C GLY A 88 -2.03 11.52 -8.66
N THR A 89 -3.34 11.73 -8.86
CA THR A 89 -4.06 12.93 -8.38
C THR A 89 -4.66 12.76 -7.00
N PHE A 90 -5.14 11.56 -6.70
CA PHE A 90 -5.56 11.15 -5.37
C PHE A 90 -4.48 10.20 -4.89
N GLY A 91 -3.77 10.59 -3.82
CA GLY A 91 -2.54 9.93 -3.36
C GLY A 91 -2.62 8.40 -3.45
N ASP A 92 -1.48 7.78 -3.68
CA ASP A 92 -1.32 6.40 -3.27
C ASP A 92 -1.74 6.28 -1.79
N TYR A 93 -2.46 5.23 -1.41
CA TYR A 93 -2.93 5.05 -0.03
C TYR A 93 -1.81 5.11 1.02
N SER A 94 -0.54 5.03 0.58
CA SER A 94 0.68 5.30 1.34
C SER A 94 0.82 6.73 1.86
N SER A 95 0.16 7.70 1.23
CA SER A 95 0.16 9.12 1.63
C SER A 95 -1.00 9.46 2.58
N PHE A 96 -1.93 8.53 2.83
CA PHE A 96 -3.22 8.86 3.46
C PHE A 96 -3.24 8.84 5.00
N SER A 97 -2.21 8.33 5.72
CA SER A 97 -2.28 8.31 7.21
C SER A 97 -1.73 9.57 7.86
N ASP A 98 -0.61 10.12 7.38
CA ASP A 98 0.10 11.19 8.09
C ASP A 98 -0.21 12.59 7.50
N GLU A 99 -0.55 12.69 6.20
CA GLU A 99 -0.81 13.99 5.54
C GLU A 99 -2.26 14.47 5.67
N ILE A 100 -3.24 13.59 5.94
CA ILE A 100 -4.64 14.00 6.16
C ILE A 100 -4.76 14.81 7.45
N ASP A 101 -4.14 14.39 8.54
CA ASP A 101 -4.19 15.14 9.80
C ASP A 101 -3.55 16.53 9.64
N GLU A 102 -2.44 16.65 8.90
CA GLU A 102 -1.80 17.94 8.58
C GLU A 102 -2.66 18.83 7.64
N LEU A 103 -3.44 18.22 6.74
CA LEU A 103 -4.38 18.94 5.87
C LEU A 103 -5.65 19.39 6.61
N THR A 104 -6.09 18.65 7.63
CA THR A 104 -7.28 19.01 8.41
C THR A 104 -7.05 20.14 9.41
N ASP A 105 -5.81 20.35 9.86
CA ASP A 105 -5.44 21.45 10.76
C ASP A 105 -5.12 22.76 9.99
N ALA A 106 -4.88 22.66 8.67
CA ALA A 106 -4.74 23.80 7.78
C ALA A 106 -6.09 24.22 7.18
N GLY A 107 -6.97 24.78 8.04
CA GLY A 107 -8.34 25.16 7.72
C GLY A 107 -8.57 25.73 6.31
N GLY A 108 -9.45 25.06 5.56
CA GLY A 108 -10.03 25.53 4.31
C GLY A 108 -11.39 24.90 4.12
N ASP A 109 -12.43 25.73 4.23
CA ASP A 109 -13.83 25.37 4.02
C ASP A 109 -14.03 24.60 2.71
N ILE A 110 -14.55 23.38 2.80
CA ILE A 110 -15.09 22.67 1.64
C ILE A 110 -16.59 22.97 1.64
N GLU A 111 -17.00 24.03 0.93
CA GLU A 111 -18.41 24.27 0.60
C GLU A 111 -18.94 23.16 -0.34
N GLU A 112 -20.21 22.80 -0.13
CA GLU A 112 -20.99 21.64 -0.63
C GLU A 112 -20.75 21.15 -2.08
#